data_AF-A0A2V2RIK8-F1
#
_entry.id   AF-A0A2V2RIK8-F1
#
_cell.length_a   1.000
_cell.length_b   1.000
_cell.length_c   1.000
_cell.angle_alpha   90.00
_cell.angle_beta   90.00
_cell.angle_gamma   90.00
#
_symmetry.space_group_name_H-M   'P 1'
#
loop_
_entity.id
_entity.type
_entity.pdbx_description
1 polymer ?
#
loop_
_entity_poly.entity_id
_entity_poly.type
_entity_poly.pdbx_seq_one_letter_code
_entity_poly.pdbx_strand_id
1 'polypeptide(L)' 'MKQKEKPRPVDNVISDETGEFDVRFVLWRHFCAINNIPVETLPSQLTHDQKEKWEELKASRLRGKK' A
#
# COMPACT_ATOMS: atom_id res chain seq x y z
N MET A 1 -8.84 28.20 -15.41
CA MET A 1 -9.68 27.46 -14.44
C MET A 1 -8.93 26.18 -14.08
N LYS A 2 -8.56 25.97 -12.81
CA LYS A 2 -7.79 24.79 -12.37
C LYS A 2 -8.70 23.55 -12.40
N GLN A 3 -8.49 22.66 -13.38
CA GLN A 3 -9.14 21.36 -13.43
C GLN A 3 -8.70 20.54 -12.20
N LYS A 4 -9.66 20.22 -11.33
CA LYS A 4 -9.48 19.23 -10.26
C LYS A 4 -9.49 17.85 -10.93
N GLU A 5 -8.34 17.21 -11.05
CA GLU A 5 -8.26 15.79 -11.41
C GLU A 5 -9.10 14.99 -10.41
N LYS A 6 -10.19 14.39 -10.88
CA LYS A 6 -10.95 13.40 -10.11
C LYS A 6 -10.03 12.20 -9.92
N PRO A 7 -9.87 11.65 -8.69
CA PRO A 7 -9.10 10.42 -8.53
C PRO A 7 -9.78 9.35 -9.39
N ARG A 8 -9.03 8.84 -10.38
CA ARG A 8 -9.47 7.70 -11.19
C ARG A 8 -9.90 6.58 -10.22
N PRO A 9 -11.05 5.93 -10.41
CA PRO A 9 -11.42 4.79 -9.58
C PRO A 9 -10.27 3.80 -9.70
N VAL A 10 -9.59 3.52 -8.58
CA VAL A 10 -8.69 2.37 -8.55
C VAL A 10 -9.61 1.16 -8.63
N ASP A 11 -9.63 0.50 -9.78
CA ASP A 11 -10.38 -0.74 -9.93
C ASP A 11 -9.87 -1.74 -8.89
N ASN A 12 -10.66 -1.96 -7.83
CA ASN A 12 -10.43 -3.00 -6.83
C ASN A 12 -10.98 -4.35 -7.34
N VAL A 13 -10.89 -4.60 -8.64
CA VAL A 13 -11.35 -5.84 -9.25
C VAL A 13 -10.19 -6.83 -9.18
N ILE A 14 -10.22 -7.68 -8.16
CA ILE A 14 -9.33 -8.82 -8.01
C ILE A 14 -9.95 -9.95 -8.84
N SER A 15 -9.28 -10.39 -9.91
CA SER A 15 -9.72 -11.57 -10.69
C SER A 15 -9.67 -12.83 -9.82
N ASP A 16 -10.77 -13.59 -9.84
CA ASP A 16 -10.99 -14.81 -9.02
C ASP A 16 -10.26 -16.06 -9.58
N GLU A 17 -9.51 -15.94 -10.69
CA GLU A 17 -8.73 -17.03 -11.26
C GLU A 17 -7.26 -16.95 -10.78
N THR A 18 -6.99 -17.46 -9.58
CA THR A 18 -5.62 -17.75 -9.08
C THR A 18 -4.54 -16.65 -9.22
N GLY A 19 -4.43 -15.80 -8.18
CA GLY A 19 -3.12 -15.65 -7.51
C GLY A 19 -2.27 -14.41 -7.78
N GLU A 20 -2.72 -13.38 -8.51
CA GLU A 20 -2.03 -12.08 -8.45
C GLU A 20 -2.48 -11.34 -7.18
N PHE A 21 -1.76 -11.58 -6.07
CA PHE A 21 -1.91 -10.74 -4.89
C PHE A 21 -1.59 -9.29 -5.28
N ASP A 22 -2.54 -8.36 -5.05
CA ASP A 22 -2.31 -6.92 -5.29
C ASP A 22 -0.96 -6.55 -4.68
N VAL A 23 -0.08 -5.95 -5.49
CA VAL A 23 1.27 -5.56 -5.07
C VAL A 23 1.23 -4.73 -3.78
N ARG A 24 0.17 -3.94 -3.59
CA ARG A 24 -0.11 -3.19 -2.36
C ARG A 24 -0.38 -4.11 -1.18
N PHE A 25 -1.13 -5.18 -1.37
CA PHE A 25 -1.41 -6.19 -0.34
C PHE A 25 -0.15 -6.97 0.04
N VAL A 26 0.67 -7.38 -0.93
CA VAL A 26 1.96 -8.04 -0.66
C VAL A 26 2.90 -7.11 0.10
N LEU A 27 2.96 -5.83 -0.31
CA LEU A 27 3.76 -4.82 0.35
C LEU A 27 3.29 -4.59 1.79
N TRP A 28 1.97 -4.52 2.00
CA TRP A 28 1.36 -4.39 3.32
C TRP A 28 1.68 -5.58 4.22
N ARG A 29 1.49 -6.81 3.73
CA ARG A 29 1.86 -8.04 4.45
C ARG A 29 3.32 -8.05 4.86
N HIS A 30 4.20 -7.64 3.95
CA HIS A 30 5.65 -7.58 4.21
C HIS A 30 5.99 -6.54 5.28
N PHE A 31 5.40 -5.34 5.19
CA PHE A 31 5.54 -4.29 6.20
C PHE A 31 5.08 -4.77 7.58
N CYS A 32 3.90 -5.39 7.64
CA CYS A 32 3.34 -5.97 8.84
C CYS A 32 4.26 -7.03 9.47
N ALA A 33 4.82 -7.92 8.65
CA ALA A 33 5.74 -8.97 9.13
C ALA A 33 7.04 -8.39 9.73
N ILE A 34 7.64 -7.37 9.10
CA ILE A 34 8.89 -6.76 9.57
C ILE A 34 8.67 -5.94 10.86
N ASN A 35 7.53 -5.25 10.97
CA ASN A 35 7.26 -4.34 12.08
C ASN A 35 6.43 -4.98 13.21
N ASN A 36 6.19 -6.29 13.14
CA ASN A 36 5.37 -7.04 14.09
C ASN A 36 3.95 -6.46 14.26
N ILE A 37 3.35 -6.05 13.14
CA ILE A 37 2.01 -5.45 13.09
C ILE A 37 1.03 -6.52 12.60
N PRO A 38 -0.13 -6.70 13.23
CA PRO A 38 -1.19 -7.55 12.69
C PRO A 38 -1.59 -7.10 11.29
N VAL A 39 -1.74 -8.03 10.34
CA VAL A 39 -2.17 -7.69 8.97
C VAL A 39 -3.54 -7.01 8.93
N GLU A 40 -4.38 -7.32 9.91
CA GLU A 40 -5.72 -6.77 10.10
C GLU A 40 -5.68 -5.31 10.58
N THR A 41 -4.52 -4.83 11.03
CA THR A 41 -4.32 -3.42 11.34
C THR A 41 -4.52 -2.59 10.07
N LEU A 42 -5.23 -1.49 10.20
CA LEU A 42 -5.42 -0.55 9.10
C LEU A 42 -4.28 0.48 9.09
N PRO A 43 -3.90 1.01 7.91
CA PRO A 43 -2.92 2.11 7.82
C PRO A 43 -3.28 3.33 8.68
N SER A 44 -4.57 3.55 8.94
CA SER A 44 -5.07 4.62 9.81
C SER A 44 -4.68 4.41 11.28
N GLN A 45 -4.60 3.16 11.73
CA GLN A 45 -4.29 2.74 13.10
C GLN A 45 -2.79 2.69 13.41
N LEU A 46 -1.93 2.85 12.39
CA LEU A 46 -0.49 2.93 12.58
C LEU A 46 -0.12 4.16 13.44
N THR A 47 0.89 3.99 14.29
CA THR A 47 1.54 5.09 15.00
C THR A 47 2.27 6.01 14.03
N HIS A 48 2.68 7.20 14.49
CA HIS A 48 3.42 8.15 13.67
C HIS A 48 4.69 7.53 13.07
N ASP A 49 5.49 6.88 13.90
CA ASP A 49 6.74 6.22 13.49
C ASP A 49 6.49 5.06 12.51
N GLN A 50 5.41 4.30 12.70
CA GLN A 50 5.04 3.21 11.78
C GLN A 50 4.57 3.77 10.43
N LYS A 51 3.85 4.90 10.42
CA LYS A 51 3.45 5.57 9.17
C LYS A 51 4.67 6.04 8.40
N GLU A 52 5.66 6.63 9.07
CA GLU A 52 6.90 7.06 8.42
C GLU A 52 7.61 5.88 7.74
N LYS A 53 7.82 4.77 8.47
CA LYS A 53 8.40 3.54 7.90
C LYS A 53 7.59 2.97 6.74
N TRP A 54 6.27 3.06 6.79
CA TRP A 54 5.39 2.63 5.70
C TRP A 54 5.56 3.51 4.46
N GLU A 55 5.62 4.83 4.63
CA GLU A 55 5.91 5.77 3.55
C GLU A 55 7.29 5.53 2.93
N GLU A 56 8.32 5.31 3.75
CA GLU A 56 9.67 4.97 3.28
C GLU A 56 9.72 3.65 2.49
N LEU A 57 9.04 2.61 2.97
CA LEU A 57 8.97 1.32 2.30
C LEU A 57 8.30 1.44 0.92
N LYS A 58 7.19 2.19 0.85
CA LYS A 58 6.52 2.51 -0.42
C LYS A 58 7.44 3.29 -1.34
N ALA A 59 8.08 4.33 -0.83
CA ALA A 59 8.99 5.18 -1.61
C ALA A 59 10.16 4.38 -2.16
N SER A 60 10.79 3.51 -1.35
CA SER A 60 11.90 2.64 -1.74
C SER A 60 11.53 1.70 -2.89
N ARG A 61 10.34 1.09 -2.84
CA ARG A 61 9.88 0.13 -3.86
C ARG A 61 9.33 0.80 -5.14
N LEU A 62 8.80 2.03 -5.03
CA LEU A 62 8.32 2.81 -6.17
C LEU A 62 9.44 3.60 -6.89
N ARG A 63 10.60 3.81 -6.26
CA ARG A 63 11.77 4.49 -6.86
C ARG A 63 12.51 3.67 -7.92
N GLY A 64 11.92 2.57 -8.40
CA GLY A 64 12.47 1.65 -9.40
C GLY A 64 11.96 1.83 -10.83
N LYS A 65 11.06 2.79 -11.11
CA LYS A 65 10.71 3.17 -12.49
C LYS A 65 11.28 4.55 -12.79
N LYS A 66 12.48 4.57 -13.35
CA LYS A 66 13.04 5.72 -14.07
C LYS A 66 12.76 5.54 -15.55
#